data_AF-A0A0N0V0Y7-F1
#
_entry.id   AF-A0A0N0V0Y7-F1
#
_cell.length_a   1.000
_cell.length_b   1.000
_cell.length_c   1.000
_cell.angle_alpha   90.00
_cell.angle_beta   90.00
_cell.angle_gamma   90.00
#
_symmetry.space_group_name_H-M   'P 1'
#
loop_
_entity.id
_entity.type
_entity.pdbx_description
1 polymer ?
#
loop_
_entity_poly.entity_id
_entity_poly.type
_entity_poly.pdbx_seq_one_letter_code
_entity_poly.pdbx_strand_id
1 'polypeptide(L)'
;MRPLRTFIILTLMVIVMVGRGFYGENLSGSYGLFHIYGDDPSTEEKDGASNNDLKKLKICRDEEIFSLISNDAIKWKSNASEECDWKIQTEITQRIPLIKGWNLFSFNVNKCYCVKGYKPTVNMIDGIEYEEMDNIASIVKSIDGKYSYITGFDNEGSKTYNNTPLSNMRYLAAGYGYWIKIKDNAYEDDQGPVYAEFTGKPLSGDKKILLSSNWNLTGYLGNKVQWIREEPTALFPSDSTMEYIGDDIGEAFKSLLDAPSFSSVLGSSPYI
;
A
#
# COMPACT_ATOMS: atom_id res chain seq x y z
N MET A 1 -15.32 7.63 -32.72
CA MET A 1 -14.40 7.40 -31.58
C MET A 1 -15.15 7.89 -30.34
N ARG A 2 -15.34 7.06 -29.30
CA ARG A 2 -16.04 7.50 -28.08
C ARG A 2 -15.02 8.24 -27.19
N PRO A 3 -15.34 9.41 -26.61
CA PRO A 3 -14.43 10.09 -25.69
C PRO A 3 -14.17 9.21 -24.47
N LEU A 4 -12.89 9.05 -24.10
CA LEU A 4 -12.51 8.38 -22.86
C LEU A 4 -13.15 9.14 -21.68
N ARG A 5 -13.98 8.45 -20.91
CA ARG A 5 -14.56 8.98 -19.67
C ARG A 5 -13.59 8.68 -18.54
N THR A 6 -12.67 9.60 -18.25
CA THR A 6 -11.83 9.52 -17.05
C THR A 6 -12.60 10.10 -15.88
N PHE A 7 -12.75 9.34 -14.80
CA PHE A 7 -13.28 9.85 -13.54
C PHE A 7 -12.11 10.17 -12.62
N ILE A 8 -12.17 11.30 -11.92
CA ILE A 8 -11.11 11.73 -11.01
C ILE A 8 -11.69 11.75 -9.59
N ILE A 9 -11.04 11.04 -8.68
CA ILE A 9 -11.47 10.90 -7.28
C ILE A 9 -10.43 11.60 -6.41
N LEU A 10 -10.83 12.66 -5.70
CA LEU A 10 -9.95 13.38 -4.78
C LEU A 10 -10.21 12.87 -3.36
N THR A 11 -9.16 12.61 -2.59
CA THR A 11 -9.30 12.19 -1.18
C THR A 11 -8.50 13.15 -0.31
N LEU A 12 -9.18 14.03 0.41
CA LEU A 12 -8.58 14.69 1.57
C LEU A 12 -8.66 13.75 2.76
N MET A 13 -7.81 13.97 3.75
CA MET A 13 -7.58 13.03 4.86
C MET A 13 -8.82 12.62 5.66
N VAL A 14 -10.01 13.20 5.41
CA VAL A 14 -11.31 12.74 5.93
C VAL A 14 -12.46 12.88 4.90
N ILE A 15 -12.24 13.41 3.68
CA ILE A 15 -13.32 13.75 2.73
C ILE A 15 -12.96 13.31 1.30
N VAL A 16 -13.84 12.54 0.66
CA VAL A 16 -13.74 12.22 -0.76
C VAL A 16 -14.44 13.32 -1.55
N MET A 17 -13.68 14.17 -2.24
CA MET A 17 -14.24 15.09 -3.23
C MET A 17 -14.22 14.41 -4.59
N VAL A 18 -15.40 14.08 -5.11
CA VAL A 18 -15.54 13.54 -6.47
C VAL A 18 -15.74 14.72 -7.42
N GLY A 19 -14.78 14.95 -8.31
CA GLY A 19 -14.89 15.97 -9.35
C GLY A 19 -14.83 15.32 -10.72
N ARG A 20 -15.51 15.92 -11.70
CA ARG A 20 -15.45 15.47 -13.09
C ARG A 20 -14.62 16.46 -13.89
N GLY A 21 -13.40 16.08 -14.22
CA GLY A 21 -12.57 16.79 -15.19
C GLY A 21 -12.81 16.26 -16.60
N PHE A 22 -12.83 17.15 -17.59
CA PHE A 22 -12.75 16.75 -19.00
C PHE A 22 -11.32 17.00 -19.46
N TYR A 23 -10.64 15.95 -19.92
CA TYR A 23 -9.38 16.10 -20.63
C TYR A 23 -9.70 16.10 -22.13
N GLY A 24 -9.38 17.18 -22.83
CA GLY A 24 -9.61 17.33 -24.27
C GLY A 24 -8.72 16.38 -25.08
N GLU A 25 -9.18 16.01 -26.27
CA GLU A 25 -8.45 15.09 -27.15
C GLU A 25 -7.10 15.71 -27.63
N ASN A 26 -6.01 15.00 -27.32
CA ASN A 26 -4.82 14.80 -28.19
C ASN A 26 -3.63 15.78 -28.21
N LEU A 27 -3.43 16.68 -27.25
CA LEU A 27 -2.13 17.36 -27.11
C LEU A 27 -1.51 17.11 -25.73
N SER A 28 -0.31 16.51 -25.73
CA SER A 28 0.55 16.44 -24.54
C SER A 28 0.73 17.85 -23.97
N GLY A 29 0.54 18.02 -22.66
CA GLY A 29 0.62 19.33 -21.99
C GLY A 29 -0.68 20.14 -21.95
N SER A 30 -1.84 19.52 -22.20
CA SER A 30 -3.14 20.19 -21.98
C SER A 30 -3.56 20.12 -20.51
N TYR A 31 -4.27 21.15 -20.03
CA TYR A 31 -4.77 21.24 -18.64
C TYR A 31 -6.29 21.06 -18.60
N GLY A 32 -6.78 20.42 -17.55
CA GLY A 32 -8.22 20.34 -17.22
C GLY A 32 -8.52 21.16 -15.96
N LEU A 33 -9.66 21.85 -15.95
CA LEU A 33 -10.13 22.54 -14.73
C LEU A 33 -10.74 21.54 -13.77
N PHE A 34 -10.36 21.66 -12.49
CA PHE A 34 -10.89 20.85 -11.40
C PHE A 34 -11.26 21.75 -10.22
N HIS A 35 -12.52 21.73 -9.82
CA HIS A 35 -13.01 22.53 -8.69
C HIS A 35 -12.93 21.72 -7.39
N ILE A 36 -12.38 22.34 -6.34
CA ILE A 36 -12.25 21.76 -5.01
C ILE A 36 -12.95 22.70 -4.03
N TYR A 37 -14.06 22.26 -3.45
CA TYR A 37 -14.88 23.09 -2.57
C TYR A 37 -14.29 23.16 -1.16
N GLY A 38 -14.46 24.33 -0.53
CA GLY A 38 -14.11 24.54 0.87
C GLY A 38 -15.21 24.03 1.78
N ASP A 39 -14.84 23.82 3.04
CA ASP A 39 -15.75 23.47 4.15
C ASP A 39 -16.78 24.59 4.41
N ASP A 40 -18.04 24.24 4.69
CA ASP A 40 -19.05 25.21 5.13
C ASP A 40 -18.95 25.40 6.66
N PRO A 41 -18.49 26.55 7.17
CA PRO A 41 -18.35 26.76 8.61
C PRO A 41 -19.69 26.86 9.36
N SER A 42 -20.83 26.87 8.64
CA SER A 42 -22.16 26.90 9.24
C SER A 42 -22.72 25.51 9.56
N THR A 43 -22.09 24.45 9.07
CA THR A 43 -22.45 23.06 9.40
C THR A 43 -21.57 22.55 10.54
N GLU A 44 -22.11 21.65 11.37
CA GLU A 44 -21.32 20.99 12.43
C GLU A 44 -20.41 19.89 11.85
N GLU A 45 -20.73 19.39 10.65
CA GLU A 45 -20.00 18.33 9.96
C GLU A 45 -18.97 18.92 8.99
N LYS A 46 -17.73 18.42 9.03
CA LYS A 46 -16.69 18.80 8.07
C LYS A 46 -16.99 18.17 6.71
N ASP A 47 -17.47 18.96 5.75
CA ASP A 47 -17.92 18.53 4.42
C ASP A 47 -17.06 19.06 3.26
N GLY A 48 -16.07 19.91 3.55
CA GLY A 48 -15.11 20.39 2.56
C GLY A 48 -13.67 20.58 3.07
N ALA A 49 -12.82 21.18 2.23
CA ALA A 49 -11.44 21.45 2.59
C ALA A 49 -11.31 22.71 3.47
N SER A 50 -10.47 22.64 4.50
CA SER A 50 -10.07 23.81 5.29
C SER A 50 -8.78 24.43 4.72
N ASN A 51 -8.51 25.71 5.05
CA ASN A 51 -7.26 26.35 4.66
C ASN A 51 -6.04 25.54 5.17
N ASN A 52 -5.08 25.29 4.27
CA ASN A 52 -3.89 24.47 4.47
C ASN A 52 -4.06 22.95 4.46
N ASP A 53 -5.27 22.43 4.21
CA ASP A 53 -5.46 20.99 4.05
C ASP A 53 -4.69 20.48 2.81
N LEU A 54 -3.99 19.36 2.97
CA LEU A 54 -3.23 18.73 1.87
C LEU A 54 -4.18 18.06 0.87
N LYS A 55 -4.05 18.42 -0.41
CA LYS A 55 -4.80 17.79 -1.50
C LYS A 55 -4.08 16.50 -1.93
N LYS A 56 -4.78 15.36 -1.90
CA LYS A 56 -4.33 14.13 -2.59
C LYS A 56 -5.32 13.81 -3.71
N LEU A 57 -4.78 13.64 -4.92
CA LEU A 57 -5.57 13.38 -6.12
C LEU A 57 -5.40 11.92 -6.55
N LYS A 58 -6.49 11.27 -6.93
CA LYS A 58 -6.47 9.96 -7.58
C LYS A 58 -7.25 10.04 -8.89
N ILE A 59 -6.85 9.25 -9.88
CA ILE A 59 -7.60 9.09 -11.13
C ILE A 59 -8.10 7.66 -11.23
N CYS A 60 -9.32 7.49 -11.73
CA CYS A 60 -9.89 6.20 -12.06
C CYS A 60 -9.92 6.07 -13.58
N ARG A 61 -9.21 5.06 -14.09
CA ARG A 61 -9.19 4.71 -15.50
C ARG A 61 -9.40 3.21 -15.61
N ASP A 62 -10.42 2.81 -16.36
CA ASP A 62 -10.72 1.39 -16.62
C ASP A 62 -10.84 0.56 -15.31
N GLU A 63 -11.54 1.12 -14.31
CA GLU A 63 -11.71 0.56 -12.94
C GLU A 63 -10.45 0.53 -12.06
N GLU A 64 -9.29 0.93 -12.60
CA GLU A 64 -8.04 1.07 -11.83
C GLU A 64 -7.92 2.48 -11.25
N ILE A 65 -7.60 2.55 -9.95
CA ILE A 65 -7.36 3.80 -9.24
C ILE A 65 -5.85 4.06 -9.14
N PHE A 66 -5.41 5.20 -9.66
CA PHE A 66 -4.02 5.64 -9.59
C PHE A 66 -3.90 6.85 -8.69
N SER A 67 -2.95 6.82 -7.76
CA SER A 67 -2.56 8.02 -7.02
C SER A 67 -1.79 8.97 -7.94
N LEU A 68 -2.06 10.27 -7.84
CA LEU A 68 -1.26 11.29 -8.47
C LEU A 68 -0.34 11.95 -7.44
N ILE A 69 0.87 12.25 -7.88
CA ILE A 69 1.87 13.00 -7.12
C ILE A 69 2.20 14.31 -7.84
N SER A 70 2.47 15.33 -7.05
CA SER A 70 3.07 16.60 -7.49
C SER A 70 4.42 16.77 -6.80
N ASN A 71 5.31 17.55 -7.40
CA ASN A 71 6.55 17.97 -6.76
C ASN A 71 6.29 18.89 -5.56
N ASP A 72 5.18 19.62 -5.58
CA ASP A 72 4.82 20.59 -4.55
C ASP A 72 3.69 20.05 -3.67
N ALA A 73 3.79 20.32 -2.36
CA ALA A 73 2.70 20.04 -1.43
C ALA A 73 1.53 20.99 -1.70
N ILE A 74 0.53 20.52 -2.43
CA ILE A 74 -0.61 21.36 -2.78
C ILE A 74 -1.57 21.45 -1.61
N LYS A 75 -1.71 22.65 -1.08
CA LYS A 75 -2.61 22.96 0.03
C LYS A 75 -3.87 23.65 -0.49
N TRP A 76 -5.00 23.38 0.14
CA TRP A 76 -6.23 24.11 -0.17
C TRP A 76 -6.16 25.55 0.34
N LYS A 77 -6.65 26.47 -0.47
CA LYS A 77 -6.73 27.91 -0.21
C LYS A 77 -8.06 28.42 -0.74
N SER A 78 -8.80 29.12 0.10
CA SER A 78 -10.06 29.76 -0.30
C SER A 78 -9.83 30.80 -1.40
N ASN A 79 -10.72 30.82 -2.40
CA ASN A 79 -10.71 31.77 -3.51
C ASN A 79 -9.38 31.85 -4.28
N ALA A 80 -8.64 30.74 -4.34
CA ALA A 80 -7.39 30.64 -5.06
C ALA A 80 -7.52 29.72 -6.29
N SER A 81 -6.79 30.06 -7.34
CA SER A 81 -6.49 29.17 -8.45
C SER A 81 -5.00 28.84 -8.41
N GLU A 82 -4.66 27.56 -8.55
CA GLU A 82 -3.29 27.09 -8.59
C GLU A 82 -3.15 26.12 -9.77
N GLU A 83 -2.14 26.35 -10.60
CA GLU A 83 -1.71 25.40 -11.61
C GLU A 83 -0.74 24.41 -10.98
N CYS A 84 -0.87 23.13 -11.31
CA CYS A 84 0.05 22.13 -10.82
C CYS A 84 0.21 20.98 -11.79
N ASP A 85 1.46 20.58 -11.98
CA ASP A 85 1.81 19.39 -12.73
C ASP A 85 1.63 18.15 -11.85
N TRP A 86 0.72 17.28 -12.27
CA TRP A 86 0.50 16.00 -11.63
C TRP A 86 1.03 14.87 -12.49
N LYS A 87 1.64 13.89 -11.83
CA LYS A 87 2.10 12.66 -12.46
C LYS A 87 1.45 11.47 -11.80
N ILE A 88 1.15 10.44 -12.57
CA ILE A 88 0.73 9.15 -12.02
C ILE A 88 1.88 8.63 -11.17
N GLN A 89 1.59 8.34 -9.90
CA GLN A 89 2.52 7.66 -9.03
C GLN A 89 2.60 6.20 -9.48
N THR A 90 3.63 5.90 -10.26
CA THR A 90 3.89 4.53 -10.72
C THR A 90 4.66 3.73 -9.68
N GLU A 91 5.36 4.37 -8.76
CA GLU A 91 6.14 3.70 -7.72
C GLU A 91 5.93 4.35 -6.35
N ILE A 92 5.97 3.52 -5.31
CA ILE A 92 5.99 3.90 -3.91
C ILE A 92 7.30 3.41 -3.29
N THR A 93 7.74 4.08 -2.23
CA THR A 93 8.71 3.53 -1.28
C THR A 93 7.97 3.25 0.02
N GLN A 94 7.72 1.97 0.28
CA GLN A 94 7.14 1.55 1.55
C GLN A 94 8.24 1.52 2.62
N ARG A 95 8.01 2.22 3.73
CA ARG A 95 8.93 2.26 4.88
C ARG A 95 8.30 1.50 6.05
N ILE A 96 8.92 0.40 6.44
CA ILE A 96 8.43 -0.49 7.50
C ILE A 96 9.29 -0.27 8.75
N PRO A 97 8.73 0.25 9.85
CA PRO A 97 9.47 0.41 11.10
C PRO A 97 9.72 -0.96 11.74
N LEU A 98 10.95 -1.21 12.15
CA LEU A 98 11.37 -2.42 12.86
C LEU A 98 12.04 -2.02 14.17
N ILE A 99 11.65 -2.68 15.26
CA ILE A 99 12.19 -2.49 16.62
C ILE A 99 13.25 -3.53 16.96
N LYS A 100 13.97 -3.35 18.08
CA LYS A 100 14.98 -4.30 18.56
C LYS A 100 14.36 -5.68 18.78
N GLY A 101 15.07 -6.75 18.40
CA GLY A 101 14.58 -8.12 18.57
C GLY A 101 13.73 -8.57 17.39
N TRP A 102 12.73 -9.42 17.67
CA TRP A 102 11.92 -10.05 16.63
C TRP A 102 10.78 -9.13 16.16
N ASN A 103 10.68 -8.99 14.85
CA ASN A 103 9.58 -8.31 14.17
C ASN A 103 8.98 -9.27 13.15
N LEU A 104 7.67 -9.22 12.97
CA LEU A 104 6.98 -9.84 11.86
C LEU A 104 6.63 -8.73 10.86
N PHE A 105 7.01 -8.90 9.60
CA PHE A 105 6.70 -7.91 8.57
C PHE A 105 6.33 -8.55 7.24
N SER A 106 5.64 -7.77 6.42
CA SER A 106 5.39 -8.01 5.00
C SER A 106 5.40 -6.67 4.27
N PHE A 107 5.46 -6.71 2.94
CA PHE A 107 5.47 -5.50 2.12
C PHE A 107 4.47 -5.59 0.97
N ASN A 108 4.07 -4.44 0.44
CA ASN A 108 3.03 -4.29 -0.58
C ASN A 108 3.54 -3.63 -1.88
N VAL A 109 4.83 -3.74 -2.18
CA VAL A 109 5.35 -3.44 -3.53
C VAL A 109 5.21 -4.66 -4.43
N ASN A 110 4.86 -4.49 -5.70
CA ASN A 110 4.58 -5.56 -6.69
C ASN A 110 5.84 -6.31 -7.13
N LYS A 111 6.60 -6.85 -6.18
CA LYS A 111 7.92 -7.44 -6.41
C LYS A 111 8.06 -8.80 -5.74
N CYS A 112 8.67 -9.73 -6.48
CA CYS A 112 9.35 -10.90 -5.96
C CYS A 112 10.84 -10.71 -6.18
N TYR A 113 11.55 -10.34 -5.13
CA TYR A 113 13.00 -10.25 -5.13
C TYR A 113 13.58 -11.65 -4.95
N CYS A 114 14.30 -12.17 -5.95
CA CYS A 114 14.85 -13.52 -5.91
C CYS A 114 16.36 -13.51 -6.18
N VAL A 115 17.10 -14.45 -5.60
CA VAL A 115 18.53 -14.58 -5.89
C VAL A 115 18.73 -14.93 -7.37
N LYS A 116 19.72 -14.33 -8.03
CA LYS A 116 20.04 -14.56 -9.46
C LYS A 116 19.99 -16.04 -9.85
N GLY A 117 19.26 -16.34 -10.93
CA GLY A 117 19.10 -17.71 -11.42
C GLY A 117 18.14 -18.59 -10.61
N TYR A 118 17.50 -18.06 -9.57
CA TYR A 118 16.46 -18.75 -8.81
C TYR A 118 15.10 -18.09 -9.06
N LYS A 119 14.11 -18.90 -9.43
CA LYS A 119 12.71 -18.50 -9.52
C LYS A 119 11.88 -19.41 -8.60
N PRO A 120 11.19 -18.86 -7.59
CA PRO A 120 10.31 -19.66 -6.73
C PRO A 120 9.23 -20.38 -7.56
N THR A 121 8.90 -21.61 -7.18
CA THR A 121 7.84 -22.44 -7.78
C THR A 121 6.53 -22.37 -7.00
N VAL A 122 6.52 -21.61 -5.90
CA VAL A 122 5.38 -21.44 -5.00
C VAL A 122 4.34 -20.50 -5.60
N ASN A 123 3.12 -20.51 -5.07
CA ASN A 123 2.06 -19.61 -5.51
C ASN A 123 2.45 -18.16 -5.29
N MET A 124 2.30 -17.33 -6.32
CA MET A 124 2.56 -15.89 -6.24
C MET A 124 1.29 -15.10 -6.53
N ILE A 125 1.29 -13.83 -6.13
CA ILE A 125 0.27 -12.89 -6.57
C ILE A 125 0.33 -12.79 -8.11
N ASP A 126 -0.84 -12.79 -8.75
CA ASP A 126 -0.91 -12.61 -10.19
C ASP A 126 -0.38 -11.23 -10.62
N GLY A 127 0.49 -11.23 -11.64
CA GLY A 127 1.18 -10.03 -12.11
C GLY A 127 2.39 -9.58 -11.28
N ILE A 128 2.90 -10.40 -10.36
CA ILE A 128 4.12 -10.07 -9.58
C ILE A 128 5.33 -9.83 -10.52
N GLU A 129 6.08 -8.76 -10.30
CA GLU A 129 7.30 -8.49 -11.05
C GLU A 129 8.50 -9.17 -10.38
N TYR A 130 9.27 -9.95 -11.13
CA TYR A 130 10.47 -10.60 -10.61
C TYR A 130 11.67 -9.68 -10.75
N GLU A 131 12.48 -9.61 -9.70
CA GLU A 131 13.71 -8.82 -9.68
C GLU A 131 14.85 -9.67 -9.12
N GLU A 132 15.86 -9.90 -9.95
CA GLU A 132 17.02 -10.68 -9.56
C GLU A 132 18.01 -9.88 -8.72
N MET A 133 18.44 -10.47 -7.62
CA MET A 133 19.33 -9.88 -6.63
C MET A 133 20.55 -10.77 -6.42
N ASP A 134 21.69 -10.19 -6.04
CA ASP A 134 22.89 -10.98 -5.78
C ASP A 134 22.72 -11.93 -4.59
N ASN A 135 22.00 -11.50 -3.55
CA ASN A 135 21.69 -12.27 -2.34
C ASN A 135 20.53 -11.61 -1.57
N ILE A 136 20.11 -12.22 -0.45
CA ILE A 136 19.04 -11.69 0.39
C ILE A 136 19.38 -10.35 1.06
N ALA A 137 20.64 -10.10 1.44
CA ALA A 137 21.03 -8.81 2.03
C ALA A 137 20.88 -7.64 1.03
N SER A 138 21.09 -7.88 -0.26
CA SER A 138 20.83 -6.87 -1.29
C SER A 138 19.36 -6.42 -1.34
N ILE A 139 18.42 -7.28 -0.93
CA ILE A 139 16.98 -6.97 -0.90
C ILE A 139 16.68 -5.98 0.24
N VAL A 140 17.23 -6.23 1.42
CA VAL A 140 17.00 -5.42 2.64
C VAL A 140 18.14 -4.45 2.91
N LYS A 141 18.72 -3.89 1.84
CA LYS A 141 19.91 -3.03 1.88
C LYS A 141 19.77 -1.80 2.80
N SER A 142 18.56 -1.27 2.94
CA SER A 142 18.23 -0.15 3.84
C SER A 142 18.53 -0.43 5.32
N ILE A 143 18.59 -1.70 5.71
CA ILE A 143 18.92 -2.16 7.06
C ILE A 143 20.15 -3.10 7.06
N ASP A 144 21.02 -2.98 6.06
CA ASP A 144 22.22 -3.81 5.98
C ASP A 144 23.06 -3.71 7.26
N GLY A 145 23.58 -4.84 7.72
CA GLY A 145 24.32 -4.96 8.98
C GLY A 145 23.48 -4.83 10.26
N LYS A 146 22.20 -4.40 10.20
CA LYS A 146 21.36 -4.13 11.39
C LYS A 146 20.51 -5.30 11.87
N TYR A 147 20.46 -6.39 11.13
CA TYR A 147 19.73 -7.61 11.48
C TYR A 147 20.65 -8.82 11.55
N SER A 148 20.24 -9.84 12.29
CA SER A 148 20.99 -11.10 12.46
C SER A 148 20.31 -12.30 11.79
N TYR A 149 19.02 -12.21 11.53
CA TYR A 149 18.23 -13.35 11.06
C TYR A 149 17.00 -12.87 10.30
N ILE A 150 16.66 -13.55 9.21
CA ILE A 150 15.38 -13.43 8.50
C ILE A 150 14.85 -14.85 8.28
N THR A 151 13.58 -15.11 8.57
CA THR A 151 12.94 -16.37 8.24
C THR A 151 11.52 -16.18 7.72
N GLY A 152 11.15 -17.02 6.76
CA GLY A 152 9.81 -17.09 6.19
C GLY A 152 9.37 -18.55 6.08
N PHE A 153 8.12 -18.75 5.70
CA PHE A 153 7.56 -20.07 5.46
C PHE A 153 6.78 -20.08 4.15
N ASP A 154 7.00 -21.12 3.37
CA ASP A 154 6.24 -21.45 2.17
C ASP A 154 5.81 -22.93 2.22
N ASN A 155 5.28 -23.43 1.11
CA ASN A 155 4.82 -24.82 0.99
C ASN A 155 5.94 -25.86 1.08
N GLU A 156 7.20 -25.45 0.94
CA GLU A 156 8.39 -26.27 1.13
C GLU A 156 8.98 -26.13 2.56
N GLY A 157 8.33 -25.37 3.43
CA GLY A 157 8.67 -25.22 4.84
C GLY A 157 9.47 -23.96 5.17
N SER A 158 10.32 -24.03 6.20
CA SER A 158 11.06 -22.87 6.70
C SER A 158 12.21 -22.49 5.76
N LYS A 159 12.24 -21.21 5.41
CA LYS A 159 13.34 -20.56 4.70
C LYS A 159 14.03 -19.59 5.67
N THR A 160 15.34 -19.59 5.70
CA THR A 160 16.17 -18.84 6.63
C THR A 160 17.31 -18.16 5.89
N TYR A 161 17.55 -16.90 6.23
CA TYR A 161 18.76 -16.16 5.93
C TYR A 161 19.40 -15.66 7.21
N ASN A 162 20.66 -16.00 7.44
CA ASN A 162 21.44 -15.58 8.61
C ASN A 162 22.87 -15.17 8.22
N ASN A 163 23.08 -14.82 6.93
CA ASN A 163 24.37 -14.47 6.35
C ASN A 163 25.47 -15.54 6.53
N THR A 164 25.07 -16.81 6.65
CA THR A 164 25.99 -17.96 6.63
C THR A 164 25.77 -18.81 5.37
N PRO A 165 26.74 -19.67 4.99
CA PRO A 165 26.57 -20.64 3.90
C PRO A 165 25.38 -21.60 4.07
N LEU A 166 24.85 -21.75 5.29
CA LEU A 166 23.68 -22.57 5.59
C LEU A 166 22.34 -21.86 5.32
N SER A 167 22.36 -20.60 4.87
CA SER A 167 21.15 -19.86 4.49
C SER A 167 20.47 -20.54 3.29
N ASN A 168 19.20 -20.93 3.46
CA ASN A 168 18.39 -21.56 2.42
C ASN A 168 17.28 -20.64 1.85
N MET A 169 17.10 -19.43 2.39
CA MET A 169 16.22 -18.43 1.79
C MET A 169 16.80 -17.92 0.48
N ARG A 170 15.94 -17.82 -0.54
CA ARG A 170 16.31 -17.43 -1.91
C ARG A 170 15.40 -16.36 -2.51
N TYR A 171 14.38 -15.92 -1.79
CA TYR A 171 13.50 -14.85 -2.23
C TYR A 171 12.78 -14.15 -1.07
N LEU A 172 12.40 -12.90 -1.28
CA LEU A 172 11.37 -12.17 -0.54
C LEU A 172 10.33 -11.68 -1.55
N ALA A 173 9.05 -11.94 -1.32
CA ALA A 173 7.96 -11.56 -2.23
C ALA A 173 6.80 -10.92 -1.47
N ALA A 174 6.15 -9.96 -2.11
CA ALA A 174 4.90 -9.43 -1.58
C ALA A 174 3.84 -10.54 -1.49
N GLY A 175 3.00 -10.44 -0.47
CA GLY A 175 2.01 -11.48 -0.11
C GLY A 175 2.54 -12.52 0.87
N TYR A 176 3.84 -12.54 1.14
CA TYR A 176 4.47 -13.38 2.16
C TYR A 176 4.85 -12.58 3.40
N GLY A 177 4.85 -13.25 4.55
CA GLY A 177 5.29 -12.72 5.83
C GLY A 177 6.67 -13.24 6.22
N TYR A 178 7.42 -12.43 6.95
CA TYR A 178 8.79 -12.70 7.33
C TYR A 178 9.05 -12.28 8.77
N TRP A 179 9.65 -13.17 9.56
CA TRP A 179 10.24 -12.81 10.84
C TRP A 179 11.65 -12.31 10.62
N ILE A 180 11.99 -11.15 11.20
CA ILE A 180 13.33 -10.58 11.18
C ILE A 180 13.79 -10.24 12.60
N LYS A 181 15.05 -10.58 12.91
CA LYS A 181 15.67 -10.26 14.19
C LYS A 181 16.64 -9.08 14.06
N ILE A 182 16.19 -7.90 14.47
CA ILE A 182 17.03 -6.69 14.55
C ILE A 182 17.99 -6.82 15.73
N LYS A 183 19.26 -6.47 15.50
CA LYS A 183 20.32 -6.54 16.50
C LYS A 183 20.11 -5.50 17.60
N ASP A 184 20.62 -5.82 18.77
CA ASP A 184 20.58 -4.92 19.93
C ASP A 184 21.30 -3.59 19.69
N ASN A 185 22.38 -3.62 18.91
CA ASN A 185 23.20 -2.46 18.55
C ASN A 185 22.79 -1.81 17.21
N ALA A 186 21.63 -2.16 16.66
CA ALA A 186 21.14 -1.57 15.40
C ALA A 186 20.72 -0.10 15.53
N TYR A 187 20.52 0.34 16.78
CA TYR A 187 20.16 1.70 17.18
C TYR A 187 21.47 2.40 17.53
N GLU A 188 22.07 3.08 16.57
CA GLU A 188 23.07 4.08 16.90
C GLU A 188 22.31 5.28 17.51
N ASP A 189 22.74 5.72 18.70
CA ASP A 189 22.31 6.97 19.36
C ASP A 189 20.79 7.16 19.65
N ASP A 190 20.07 6.10 20.05
CA ASP A 190 18.65 6.17 20.45
C ASP A 190 17.69 6.78 19.39
N GLN A 191 18.06 6.75 18.10
CA GLN A 191 17.34 7.43 17.00
C GLN A 191 15.97 6.81 16.58
N GLY A 192 15.36 5.94 17.39
CA GLY A 192 14.08 5.31 17.08
C GLY A 192 14.21 4.12 16.12
N PRO A 193 13.09 3.61 15.54
CA PRO A 193 13.05 2.38 14.76
C PRO A 193 14.00 2.41 13.56
N VAL A 194 14.49 1.23 13.15
CA VAL A 194 15.15 1.09 11.85
C VAL A 194 14.09 0.85 10.77
N TYR A 195 14.29 1.38 9.58
CA TYR A 195 13.30 1.29 8.51
C TYR A 195 13.76 0.36 7.40
N ALA A 196 13.05 -0.75 7.20
CA ALA A 196 13.17 -1.52 5.98
C ALA A 196 12.40 -0.80 4.87
N GLU A 197 13.07 -0.55 3.74
CA GLU A 197 12.53 0.19 2.62
C GLU A 197 12.44 -0.69 1.38
N PHE A 198 11.25 -0.70 0.77
CA PHE A 198 10.96 -1.42 -0.46
C PHE A 198 10.37 -0.45 -1.49
N THR A 199 10.92 -0.44 -2.70
CA THR A 199 10.47 0.46 -3.77
C THR A 199 9.96 -0.33 -4.96
N GLY A 200 8.82 0.09 -5.50
CA GLY A 200 8.21 -0.50 -6.70
C GLY A 200 6.77 -0.06 -6.87
N LYS A 201 6.08 -0.65 -7.84
CA LYS A 201 4.64 -0.40 -8.05
C LYS A 201 3.85 -0.83 -6.82
N PRO A 202 2.88 -0.05 -6.32
CA PRO A 202 2.04 -0.48 -5.23
C PRO A 202 1.18 -1.69 -5.64
N LEU A 203 1.06 -2.67 -4.75
CA LEU A 203 0.04 -3.71 -4.82
C LEU A 203 -1.22 -3.25 -4.10
N SER A 204 -2.36 -3.48 -4.74
CA SER A 204 -3.66 -3.26 -4.09
C SER A 204 -3.90 -4.31 -3.00
N GLY A 205 -4.52 -3.89 -1.89
CA GLY A 205 -4.84 -4.77 -0.76
C GLY A 205 -5.90 -5.83 -1.05
N ASP A 206 -6.60 -5.74 -2.19
CA ASP A 206 -7.58 -6.72 -2.67
C ASP A 206 -6.95 -7.86 -3.51
N LYS A 207 -5.65 -7.76 -3.82
CA LYS A 207 -4.93 -8.80 -4.55
C LYS A 207 -4.90 -10.07 -3.72
N LYS A 208 -5.26 -11.18 -4.38
CA LYS A 208 -5.34 -12.49 -3.76
C LYS A 208 -4.03 -13.23 -3.98
N ILE A 209 -3.57 -13.92 -2.93
CA ILE A 209 -2.53 -14.94 -3.02
C ILE A 209 -3.17 -16.31 -2.79
N LEU A 210 -2.85 -17.28 -3.64
CA LEU A 210 -3.36 -18.64 -3.49
C LEU A 210 -2.58 -19.34 -2.36
N LEU A 211 -3.27 -19.76 -1.31
CA LEU A 211 -2.68 -20.55 -0.24
C LEU A 211 -2.33 -21.96 -0.76
N SER A 212 -1.19 -22.47 -0.31
CA SER A 212 -0.75 -23.83 -0.63
C SER A 212 -1.19 -24.81 0.47
N SER A 213 -1.16 -26.11 0.16
CA SER A 213 -1.18 -27.12 1.22
C SER A 213 0.06 -26.98 2.12
N ASN A 214 -0.07 -27.36 3.39
CA ASN A 214 0.92 -27.20 4.48
C ASN A 214 0.99 -25.76 5.04
N TRP A 215 2.21 -25.26 5.27
CA TRP A 215 2.46 -23.99 5.94
C TRP A 215 2.33 -22.83 4.97
N ASN A 216 1.68 -21.77 5.44
CA ASN A 216 1.61 -20.48 4.74
C ASN A 216 1.89 -19.40 5.77
N LEU A 217 2.98 -18.66 5.63
CA LEU A 217 3.17 -17.40 6.34
C LEU A 217 2.92 -16.28 5.35
N THR A 218 1.66 -15.84 5.26
CA THR A 218 1.24 -14.80 4.33
C THR A 218 1.21 -13.43 4.99
N GLY A 219 1.60 -12.43 4.22
CA GLY A 219 1.53 -11.03 4.61
C GLY A 219 0.16 -10.44 4.30
N TYR A 220 -0.24 -9.41 5.05
CA TYR A 220 -1.38 -8.58 4.71
C TYR A 220 -0.92 -7.49 3.72
N LEU A 221 -1.57 -7.38 2.57
CA LEU A 221 -1.21 -6.42 1.50
C LEU A 221 -1.86 -5.04 1.67
N GLY A 222 -2.92 -4.96 2.49
CA GLY A 222 -3.58 -3.69 2.79
C GLY A 222 -2.78 -2.83 3.77
N ASN A 223 -3.19 -1.58 3.91
CA ASN A 223 -2.63 -0.64 4.89
C ASN A 223 -3.51 -0.53 6.15
N LYS A 224 -4.60 -1.30 6.24
CA LYS A 224 -5.46 -1.32 7.41
C LYS A 224 -4.84 -2.12 8.55
N VAL A 225 -4.76 -1.50 9.72
CA VAL A 225 -4.46 -2.16 10.99
C VAL A 225 -5.79 -2.37 11.69
N GLN A 226 -6.22 -3.62 11.73
CA GLN A 226 -7.49 -4.00 12.35
C GLN A 226 -7.24 -4.56 13.74
N TRP A 227 -8.01 -4.12 14.73
CA TRP A 227 -7.92 -4.65 16.09
C TRP A 227 -9.29 -4.87 16.71
N ILE A 228 -9.27 -5.75 17.71
CA ILE A 228 -10.33 -5.92 18.69
C ILE A 228 -9.82 -5.44 20.05
N ARG A 229 -10.72 -4.99 20.92
CA ARG A 229 -10.42 -4.51 22.28
C ARG A 229 -9.54 -3.25 22.30
N GLU A 230 -8.22 -3.40 22.49
CA GLU A 230 -7.28 -2.29 22.69
C GLU A 230 -6.53 -1.96 21.40
N GLU A 231 -6.37 -0.67 21.12
CA GLU A 231 -5.62 -0.20 19.96
C GLU A 231 -4.14 -0.62 20.10
N PRO A 232 -3.54 -1.23 19.08
CA PRO A 232 -2.18 -1.73 19.16
C PRO A 232 -1.18 -0.58 19.25
N THR A 233 -0.27 -0.66 20.22
CA THR A 233 0.84 0.30 20.39
C THR A 233 2.07 -0.05 19.55
N ALA A 234 1.96 -1.03 18.65
CA ALA A 234 3.04 -1.42 17.75
C ALA A 234 3.33 -0.32 16.73
N LEU A 235 4.54 -0.31 16.19
CA LEU A 235 4.90 0.61 15.11
C LEU A 235 4.42 0.05 13.77
N PHE A 236 3.67 0.85 13.02
CA PHE A 236 3.17 0.52 11.69
C PHE A 236 3.74 1.48 10.63
N PRO A 237 3.73 1.11 9.34
CA PRO A 237 4.00 2.04 8.25
C PRO A 237 3.19 3.34 8.39
N SER A 238 3.77 4.48 7.99
CA SER A 238 3.15 5.79 8.19
C SER A 238 1.86 6.01 7.38
N ASP A 239 1.63 5.18 6.37
CA ASP A 239 0.43 5.15 5.54
C ASP A 239 -0.65 4.19 6.06
N SER A 240 -0.42 3.54 7.21
CA SER A 240 -1.39 2.67 7.84
C SER A 240 -2.61 3.44 8.36
N THR A 241 -3.78 2.82 8.23
CA THR A 241 -5.05 3.34 8.77
C THR A 241 -5.56 2.41 9.85
N MET A 242 -5.95 2.99 10.97
CA MET A 242 -6.43 2.27 12.13
C MET A 242 -7.94 1.99 12.01
N GLU A 243 -8.39 0.73 12.07
CA GLU A 243 -9.80 0.30 12.04
C GLU A 243 -10.17 -0.64 13.21
N TYR A 244 -11.06 -0.19 14.10
CA TYR A 244 -11.69 -1.05 15.10
C TYR A 244 -12.74 -1.94 14.44
N ILE A 245 -12.62 -3.27 14.57
CA ILE A 245 -13.51 -4.24 13.92
C ILE A 245 -14.52 -4.90 14.87
N GLY A 246 -14.69 -4.35 16.09
CA GLY A 246 -15.64 -4.86 17.07
C GLY A 246 -15.04 -5.96 17.96
N ASP A 247 -15.87 -6.97 18.25
CA ASP A 247 -15.54 -8.02 19.24
C ASP A 247 -15.11 -9.36 18.61
N ASP A 248 -15.23 -9.51 17.29
CA ASP A 248 -14.88 -10.74 16.58
C ASP A 248 -13.67 -10.53 15.67
N ILE A 249 -12.54 -11.15 16.02
CA ILE A 249 -11.33 -11.12 15.19
C ILE A 249 -11.54 -11.77 13.82
N GLY A 250 -12.55 -12.64 13.69
CA GLY A 250 -12.97 -13.24 12.42
C GLY A 250 -13.33 -12.20 11.36
N GLU A 251 -13.79 -10.99 11.76
CA GLU A 251 -14.05 -9.88 10.83
C GLU A 251 -12.80 -9.46 10.04
N ALA A 252 -11.59 -9.58 10.62
CA ALA A 252 -10.33 -9.32 9.92
C ALA A 252 -10.01 -10.37 8.85
N PHE A 253 -10.59 -11.57 8.97
CA PHE A 253 -10.34 -12.72 8.11
C PHE A 253 -11.50 -13.07 7.19
N LYS A 254 -12.61 -12.30 7.23
CA LYS A 254 -13.71 -12.50 6.29
C LYS A 254 -13.18 -12.32 4.88
N SER A 255 -13.10 -13.45 4.20
CA SER A 255 -12.70 -13.52 2.81
C SER A 255 -13.65 -12.64 1.99
N LEU A 256 -13.13 -11.92 0.99
CA LEU A 256 -13.94 -11.17 0.02
C LEU A 256 -15.01 -12.04 -0.68
N LEU A 257 -14.96 -13.38 -0.55
CA LEU A 257 -16.00 -14.30 -1.03
C LEU A 257 -17.24 -14.37 -0.13
N ASP A 258 -17.16 -13.91 1.12
CA ASP A 258 -18.29 -13.82 2.05
C ASP A 258 -19.00 -12.46 1.97
N ALA A 259 -18.45 -11.51 1.21
CA ALA A 259 -19.14 -10.27 0.89
C ALA A 259 -20.29 -10.60 -0.07
N PRO A 260 -21.56 -10.23 0.24
CA PRO A 260 -22.66 -10.44 -0.68
C PRO A 260 -22.31 -9.76 -2.01
N SER A 261 -22.41 -10.51 -3.10
CA SER A 261 -22.18 -10.02 -4.45
C SER A 261 -22.92 -8.70 -4.64
N PHE A 262 -22.20 -7.64 -5.03
CA PHE A 262 -22.72 -6.30 -5.32
C PHE A 262 -23.67 -6.25 -6.55
N SER A 263 -24.33 -7.35 -6.89
CA SER A 263 -25.22 -7.48 -8.05
C SER A 263 -26.67 -7.05 -7.79
N SER A 264 -26.99 -6.45 -6.64
CA SER A 264 -28.38 -6.06 -6.31
C SER A 264 -28.62 -4.58 -6.02
N VAL A 265 -27.61 -3.70 -6.12
CA VAL A 265 -27.77 -2.25 -5.80
C VAL A 265 -27.99 -1.37 -7.04
N LEU A 266 -28.03 -1.94 -8.25
CA LEU A 266 -28.65 -1.24 -9.39
C LEU A 266 -30.13 -1.61 -9.47
N GLY A 267 -30.88 -1.09 -8.50
CA GLY A 267 -32.32 -0.98 -8.60
C GLY A 267 -32.68 -0.27 -9.90
N SER A 268 -33.56 -0.91 -10.66
CA SER A 268 -34.28 -0.34 -11.80
C SER A 268 -34.66 1.12 -11.53
N SER A 269 -34.03 2.04 -12.26
CA SER A 269 -34.52 3.42 -12.38
C SER A 269 -35.87 3.39 -13.10
N PRO A 270 -36.97 3.84 -12.47
CA PRO A 270 -38.25 3.97 -13.15
C PRO A 270 -38.44 5.44 -13.52
N TYR A 271 -37.61 5.98 -14.41
CA TYR A 271 -37.91 7.26 -15.05
C TYR A 271 -37.56 7.21 -16.53
N ILE A 272 -38.65 7.16 -17.31
CA ILE A 272 -38.84 7.82 -18.60
C ILE A 272 -38.38 9.28 -18.48
#